data_AF-A0A7X5ULJ3-F1
#
_entry.id   AF-A0A7X5ULJ3-F1
#
_cell.length_a   1.000
_cell.length_b   1.000
_cell.length_c   1.000
_cell.angle_alpha   90.00
_cell.angle_beta   90.00
_cell.angle_gamma   90.00
#
_symmetry.space_group_name_H-M   'P 1'
#
loop_
_entity.id
_entity.type
_entity.pdbx_description
1 polymer ?
#
loop_
_entity_poly.entity_id
_entity_poly.type
_entity_poly.pdbx_seq_one_letter_code
_entity_poly.pdbx_strand_id
1 'polypeptide(L)'
;MTSAVTGRGPGVPAVQQVPPGPATPSSDPPDDPKGPRSGFAWLLELPARAVRNLTASAATTPGRLTLIGAGLIVLSLVTGLVGTLSVQDRANTIDGLVEHREPLAAAAQQVYRSLSDADATAASSLLSTGGEAPALRDRYEFDIAKAGAALAKAASDSASVPAAAEQVNILNQLLPVYTGLVETARANNLQGFPAGAAYLREASELMRAKILPAAHRLYETDTERLLAEQDDATSFPWLTTVLVLGLVAALVVTQVYLRRKTNRVFNIGLLAGTVAVGVVVLWTATALIVQSVQVSGGREDGTEHVDLLVRARIAALQARADETLTLVARGGGEQYEKEFTVQFQRLAGQDGQGGLLDQARQSAAGQSSAQHLESATEAASAWLAAHEKVRALDSSGSHLEAVAMAIGGQSGQDADGSAAAAFNRLDKELAAAISAGRQNFLDDTTNGSRALTLLAPGFAVLTVIAALGSTLGIRERLREYR
;
A
#
# COMPACT_ATOMS: atom_id res chain seq x y z
N MET A 1 -5.40 17.11 76.34
CA MET A 1 -5.13 18.55 76.59
C MET A 1 -5.87 19.35 75.53
N THR A 2 -6.71 20.34 75.82
CA THR A 2 -7.29 20.82 77.10
C THR A 2 -8.60 21.59 76.80
N SER A 3 -9.50 21.70 77.80
CA SER A 3 -10.69 22.57 77.98
C SER A 3 -11.04 23.63 76.91
N ALA A 4 -12.28 23.78 76.40
CA ALA A 4 -13.59 24.06 77.08
C ALA A 4 -13.81 25.54 77.46
N VAL A 5 -14.99 25.90 78.03
CA VAL A 5 -15.51 27.28 78.37
C VAL A 5 -16.17 28.01 77.17
N THR A 6 -17.36 28.64 77.17
CA THR A 6 -18.62 28.72 78.00
C THR A 6 -19.74 29.33 77.09
N GLY A 7 -21.06 29.34 77.35
CA GLY A 7 -21.91 28.74 78.41
C GLY A 7 -23.17 29.58 78.77
N ARG A 8 -24.39 29.00 78.74
CA ARG A 8 -25.75 29.56 79.11
C ARG A 8 -26.20 30.83 78.34
N GLY A 9 -27.45 31.02 77.88
CA GLY A 9 -28.79 30.49 78.23
C GLY A 9 -29.68 31.62 78.78
N PRO A 10 -31.03 31.52 78.93
CA PRO A 10 -31.98 30.47 78.55
C PRO A 10 -33.18 30.96 77.69
N GLY A 11 -34.13 30.09 77.30
CA GLY A 11 -35.40 30.47 76.65
C GLY A 11 -36.28 29.29 76.21
N VAL A 12 -37.29 28.95 77.01
CA VAL A 12 -38.27 27.83 76.87
C VAL A 12 -39.66 28.45 77.20
N PRO A 13 -40.86 27.95 76.78
CA PRO A 13 -41.19 26.52 76.61
C PRO A 13 -42.28 26.09 75.57
N ALA A 14 -42.54 24.77 75.57
CA ALA A 14 -43.74 24.05 75.08
C ALA A 14 -44.00 24.03 73.55
N VAL A 15 -44.66 23.03 72.95
CA VAL A 15 -45.46 21.88 73.46
C VAL A 15 -44.83 20.57 72.94
N GLN A 16 -44.23 19.71 73.78
CA GLN A 16 -44.82 18.65 74.64
C GLN A 16 -45.29 17.38 73.89
N GLN A 17 -44.63 16.24 74.17
CA GLN A 17 -44.96 14.88 73.73
C GLN A 17 -45.68 14.11 74.85
N VAL A 18 -46.57 13.15 74.52
CA VAL A 18 -47.01 12.07 75.43
C VAL A 18 -47.33 10.77 74.65
N PRO A 19 -46.67 9.63 74.96
CA PRO A 19 -47.06 8.25 74.58
C PRO A 19 -47.48 7.44 75.86
N PRO A 20 -47.56 6.08 75.90
CA PRO A 20 -47.82 5.03 74.88
C PRO A 20 -48.92 3.98 75.24
N GLY A 21 -49.56 3.38 74.22
CA GLY A 21 -50.14 2.00 74.24
C GLY A 21 -51.29 1.68 75.21
N PRO A 22 -51.75 0.40 75.30
CA PRO A 22 -51.43 -0.80 74.50
C PRO A 22 -52.64 -1.16 73.56
N ALA A 23 -53.06 -2.39 73.15
CA ALA A 23 -52.68 -3.79 73.42
C ALA A 23 -53.25 -4.80 72.36
N THR A 24 -52.71 -6.04 72.34
CA THR A 24 -53.28 -7.33 71.82
C THR A 24 -53.63 -7.44 70.30
N PRO A 25 -53.86 -8.66 69.70
CA PRO A 25 -52.75 -9.25 68.92
C PRO A 25 -53.08 -10.00 67.60
N SER A 26 -52.01 -10.33 66.87
CA SER A 26 -51.81 -11.55 66.05
C SER A 26 -52.83 -11.97 64.97
N SER A 27 -52.48 -11.72 63.71
CA SER A 27 -52.18 -12.79 62.74
C SER A 27 -51.13 -12.32 61.73
N ASP A 28 -50.03 -13.07 61.58
CA ASP A 28 -48.86 -12.68 60.78
C ASP A 28 -48.88 -13.30 59.35
N PRO A 29 -48.06 -12.81 58.41
CA PRO A 29 -48.10 -13.11 56.96
C PRO A 29 -47.04 -14.20 56.59
N PRO A 30 -46.40 -14.29 55.39
CA PRO A 30 -46.59 -13.62 54.08
C PRO A 30 -46.75 -14.65 52.92
N ASP A 31 -46.65 -14.35 51.61
CA ASP A 31 -45.49 -13.85 50.85
C ASP A 31 -45.83 -12.84 49.73
N ASP A 32 -45.04 -11.76 49.66
CA ASP A 32 -44.76 -10.97 48.44
C ASP A 32 -43.24 -10.73 48.38
N PRO A 33 -42.57 -11.16 47.31
CA PRO A 33 -41.30 -10.57 46.92
C PRO A 33 -41.32 -10.00 45.49
N LYS A 34 -41.81 -8.76 45.38
CA LYS A 34 -41.38 -7.71 44.43
C LYS A 34 -40.15 -8.06 43.59
N GLY A 35 -40.38 -8.61 42.39
CA GLY A 35 -39.35 -8.68 41.35
C GLY A 35 -38.97 -7.28 40.84
N PRO A 36 -37.68 -7.01 40.53
CA PRO A 36 -37.24 -5.70 40.09
C PRO A 36 -37.77 -5.35 38.70
N ARG A 37 -37.99 -4.05 38.44
CA ARG A 37 -38.32 -3.51 37.11
C ARG A 37 -37.11 -3.64 36.18
N SER A 38 -36.96 -4.79 35.53
CA SER A 38 -35.94 -5.01 34.50
C SER A 38 -36.18 -4.12 33.28
N GLY A 39 -35.39 -3.06 33.16
CA GLY A 39 -35.45 -2.08 32.07
C GLY A 39 -35.10 -2.61 30.68
N PHE A 40 -34.80 -3.91 30.54
CA PHE A 40 -34.38 -4.55 29.29
C PHE A 40 -35.27 -5.73 28.85
N ALA A 41 -36.29 -6.13 29.64
CA ALA A 41 -37.18 -7.23 29.26
C ALA A 41 -37.97 -6.93 27.96
N TRP A 42 -38.36 -5.67 27.74
CA TRP A 42 -39.06 -5.23 26.53
C TRP A 42 -38.21 -5.35 25.26
N LEU A 43 -36.88 -5.21 25.36
CA LEU A 43 -35.94 -5.39 24.25
C LEU A 43 -35.88 -6.84 23.76
N LEU A 44 -36.14 -7.81 24.63
CA LEU A 44 -36.21 -9.25 24.28
C LEU A 44 -37.62 -9.70 23.88
N GLU A 45 -38.69 -8.99 24.26
CA GLU A 45 -40.06 -9.31 23.83
C GLU A 45 -40.40 -8.83 22.40
N LEU A 46 -39.71 -7.81 21.89
CA LEU A 46 -39.88 -7.30 20.52
C LEU A 46 -39.91 -8.39 19.44
N PRO A 47 -38.91 -9.31 19.32
CA PRO A 47 -38.95 -10.38 18.32
C PRO A 47 -40.11 -11.36 18.55
N ALA A 48 -40.40 -11.74 19.80
CA ALA A 48 -41.39 -12.77 20.12
C ALA A 48 -42.86 -12.34 19.92
N ARG A 49 -43.13 -11.03 19.87
CA ARG A 49 -44.44 -10.48 19.45
C ARG A 49 -44.49 -10.21 17.95
N ALA A 50 -43.40 -9.73 17.35
CA ALA A 50 -43.30 -9.55 15.90
C ALA A 50 -43.56 -10.87 15.13
N VAL A 51 -42.88 -11.96 15.51
CA VAL A 51 -43.01 -13.27 14.84
C VAL A 51 -44.45 -13.82 14.88
N ARG A 52 -45.19 -13.64 15.97
CA ARG A 52 -46.61 -14.06 16.06
C ARG A 52 -47.55 -13.21 15.19
N ASN A 53 -47.31 -11.91 15.11
CA ASN A 53 -48.11 -11.03 14.27
C ASN A 53 -47.81 -11.25 12.76
N LEU A 54 -46.58 -11.64 12.42
CA LEU A 54 -46.18 -12.06 11.07
C LEU A 54 -46.90 -13.35 10.64
N THR A 55 -46.93 -14.40 11.47
CA THR A 55 -47.63 -15.65 11.13
C THR A 55 -49.15 -15.46 11.03
N ALA A 56 -49.76 -14.68 11.94
CA ALA A 56 -51.18 -14.34 11.86
C ALA A 56 -51.52 -13.53 10.59
N SER A 57 -50.68 -12.55 10.22
CA SER A 57 -50.87 -11.78 8.98
C SER A 57 -50.76 -12.65 7.73
N ALA A 58 -49.82 -13.61 7.71
CA ALA A 58 -49.57 -14.49 6.57
C ALA A 58 -50.73 -15.44 6.21
N ALA A 59 -51.74 -15.58 7.08
CA ALA A 59 -52.99 -16.28 6.77
C ALA A 59 -53.92 -15.48 5.85
N THR A 60 -53.76 -14.15 5.76
CA THR A 60 -54.65 -13.25 5.00
C THR A 60 -54.01 -12.75 3.70
N THR A 61 -54.82 -12.50 2.66
CA THR A 61 -54.32 -11.98 1.38
C THR A 61 -53.63 -10.61 1.52
N PRO A 62 -54.15 -9.62 2.30
CA PRO A 62 -53.44 -8.36 2.54
C PRO A 62 -52.17 -8.55 3.38
N GLY A 63 -52.23 -9.38 4.43
CA GLY A 63 -51.12 -9.59 5.34
C GLY A 63 -49.92 -10.33 4.73
N ARG A 64 -50.09 -11.09 3.64
CA ARG A 64 -48.96 -11.58 2.82
C ARG A 64 -48.28 -10.46 2.01
N LEU A 65 -49.03 -9.47 1.54
CA LEU A 65 -48.47 -8.38 0.73
C LEU A 65 -47.63 -7.40 1.58
N THR A 66 -48.06 -7.11 2.81
CA THR A 66 -47.25 -6.33 3.77
C THR A 66 -45.98 -7.07 4.16
N LEU A 67 -46.02 -8.40 4.30
CA LEU A 67 -44.86 -9.23 4.65
C LEU A 67 -43.80 -9.25 3.54
N ILE A 68 -44.21 -9.47 2.29
CA ILE A 68 -43.33 -9.39 1.11
C ILE A 68 -42.73 -7.97 0.98
N GLY A 69 -43.58 -6.95 1.17
CA GLY A 69 -43.17 -5.55 1.11
C GLY A 69 -42.13 -5.16 2.16
N ALA A 70 -42.34 -5.56 3.42
CA ALA A 70 -41.37 -5.36 4.50
C ALA A 70 -40.06 -6.11 4.23
N GLY A 71 -40.13 -7.34 3.70
CA GLY A 71 -38.96 -8.11 3.29
C GLY A 71 -38.13 -7.41 2.21
N LEU A 72 -38.77 -6.85 1.17
CA LEU A 72 -38.08 -6.08 0.12
C LEU A 72 -37.44 -4.79 0.67
N ILE A 73 -38.10 -4.09 1.59
CA ILE A 73 -37.54 -2.88 2.22
C ILE A 73 -36.30 -3.24 3.05
N VAL A 74 -36.37 -4.27 3.89
CA VAL A 74 -35.22 -4.74 4.70
C VAL A 74 -34.08 -5.22 3.80
N LEU A 75 -34.36 -6.01 2.77
CA LEU A 75 -33.33 -6.50 1.84
C LEU A 75 -32.68 -5.35 1.06
N SER A 76 -33.46 -4.34 0.64
CA SER A 76 -32.93 -3.13 -0.01
C SER A 76 -32.00 -2.35 0.93
N LEU A 77 -32.42 -2.12 2.18
CA LEU A 77 -31.63 -1.40 3.18
C LEU A 77 -30.33 -2.14 3.54
N VAL A 78 -30.38 -3.47 3.70
CA VAL A 78 -29.18 -4.29 3.97
C VAL A 78 -28.23 -4.28 2.76
N THR A 79 -28.76 -4.47 1.54
CA THR A 79 -27.93 -4.44 0.32
C THR A 79 -27.29 -3.08 0.10
N GLY A 80 -28.03 -1.99 0.34
CA GLY A 80 -27.52 -0.62 0.25
C GLY A 80 -26.47 -0.29 1.33
N LEU A 81 -26.69 -0.71 2.58
CA LEU A 81 -25.73 -0.52 3.67
C LEU A 81 -24.43 -1.29 3.43
N VAL A 82 -24.51 -2.58 3.12
CA VAL A 82 -23.31 -3.41 2.84
C VAL A 82 -22.62 -2.93 1.56
N GLY A 83 -23.37 -2.55 0.52
CA GLY A 83 -22.81 -1.95 -0.70
C GLY A 83 -22.07 -0.64 -0.43
N THR A 84 -22.63 0.25 0.40
CA THR A 84 -21.98 1.51 0.79
C THR A 84 -20.70 1.26 1.59
N LEU A 85 -20.76 0.39 2.61
CA LEU A 85 -19.60 0.05 3.44
C LEU A 85 -18.49 -0.60 2.62
N SER A 86 -18.79 -1.62 1.80
CA SER A 86 -17.77 -2.28 0.98
C SER A 86 -17.16 -1.38 -0.10
N VAL A 87 -17.87 -0.36 -0.59
CA VAL A 87 -17.28 0.67 -1.47
C VAL A 87 -16.39 1.62 -0.68
N GLN A 88 -16.80 1.99 0.54
CA GLN A 88 -16.11 2.97 1.37
C GLN A 88 -14.84 2.39 2.02
N ASP A 89 -14.87 1.15 2.52
CA ASP A 89 -13.69 0.42 2.97
C ASP A 89 -12.67 0.28 1.84
N ARG A 90 -13.12 -0.11 0.64
CA ARG A 90 -12.27 -0.24 -0.56
C ARG A 90 -11.64 1.08 -1.00
N ALA A 91 -12.37 2.19 -0.90
CA ALA A 91 -11.81 3.53 -1.14
C ALA A 91 -10.75 3.90 -0.09
N ASN A 92 -11.04 3.71 1.21
CA ASN A 92 -10.09 3.98 2.28
C ASN A 92 -8.78 3.19 2.14
N THR A 93 -8.85 1.91 1.75
CA THR A 93 -7.65 1.09 1.52
C THR A 93 -6.87 1.55 0.29
N ILE A 94 -7.57 1.90 -0.81
CA ILE A 94 -6.93 2.43 -2.03
C ILE A 94 -6.21 3.76 -1.76
N ASP A 95 -6.85 4.69 -1.04
CA ASP A 95 -6.23 5.97 -0.69
C ASP A 95 -5.04 5.75 0.26
N GLY A 96 -5.11 4.77 1.17
CA GLY A 96 -3.99 4.35 2.03
C GLY A 96 -2.79 3.73 1.28
N LEU A 97 -3.03 3.01 0.19
CA LEU A 97 -1.96 2.50 -0.68
C LEU A 97 -1.18 3.66 -1.32
N VAL A 98 -1.89 4.70 -1.77
CA VAL A 98 -1.31 5.91 -2.42
C VAL A 98 -0.61 6.82 -1.41
N GLU A 99 -1.27 7.17 -0.30
CA GLU A 99 -0.72 8.15 0.65
C GLU A 99 0.35 7.57 1.61
N HIS A 100 0.35 6.26 1.83
CA HIS A 100 1.27 5.61 2.78
C HIS A 100 2.16 4.51 2.16
N ARG A 101 1.61 3.54 1.42
CA ARG A 101 2.39 2.34 1.05
C ARG A 101 3.38 2.56 -0.09
N GLU A 102 2.96 3.15 -1.22
CA GLU A 102 3.88 3.44 -2.33
C GLU A 102 5.07 4.33 -1.86
N PRO A 103 4.85 5.43 -1.09
CA PRO A 103 5.95 6.26 -0.59
C PRO A 103 6.91 5.56 0.40
N LEU A 104 6.51 4.44 1.02
CA LEU A 104 7.39 3.63 1.87
C LEU A 104 8.27 2.70 1.03
N ALA A 105 7.67 1.93 0.10
CA ALA A 105 8.42 1.08 -0.82
C ALA A 105 9.37 1.90 -1.73
N ALA A 106 8.93 3.09 -2.16
CA ALA A 106 9.77 4.05 -2.87
C ALA A 106 10.95 4.55 -2.03
N ALA A 107 10.74 4.81 -0.73
CA ALA A 107 11.80 5.20 0.18
C ALA A 107 12.81 4.06 0.41
N ALA A 108 12.35 2.83 0.67
CA ALA A 108 13.23 1.67 0.83
C ALA A 108 14.12 1.43 -0.40
N GLN A 109 13.55 1.54 -1.60
CA GLN A 109 14.29 1.46 -2.87
C GLN A 109 15.29 2.63 -3.05
N GLN A 110 14.96 3.83 -2.57
CA GLN A 110 15.86 4.98 -2.58
C GLN A 110 17.00 4.86 -1.54
N VAL A 111 16.82 4.11 -0.45
CA VAL A 111 17.94 3.73 0.44
C VAL A 111 18.96 2.89 -0.32
N TYR A 112 18.53 1.80 -0.96
CA TYR A 112 19.44 0.94 -1.75
C TYR A 112 20.17 1.76 -2.83
N ARG A 113 19.43 2.60 -3.59
CA ARG A 113 20.02 3.45 -4.63
C ARG A 113 21.19 4.28 -4.12
N SER A 114 20.96 5.14 -3.14
CA SER A 114 21.95 6.15 -2.77
C SER A 114 23.11 5.57 -1.98
N LEU A 115 22.89 4.49 -1.23
CA LEU A 115 24.00 3.77 -0.59
C LEU A 115 24.92 3.10 -1.63
N SER A 116 24.36 2.57 -2.72
CA SER A 116 25.14 1.99 -3.80
C SER A 116 25.85 3.04 -4.67
N ASP A 117 25.25 4.21 -4.90
CA ASP A 117 25.89 5.31 -5.64
C ASP A 117 26.98 6.01 -4.81
N ALA A 118 26.78 6.12 -3.50
CA ALA A 118 27.82 6.60 -2.57
C ALA A 118 29.06 5.70 -2.56
N ASP A 119 28.89 4.37 -2.52
CA ASP A 119 30.02 3.42 -2.55
C ASP A 119 30.77 3.43 -3.90
N ALA A 120 30.03 3.45 -5.01
CA ALA A 120 30.63 3.61 -6.34
C ALA A 120 31.38 4.96 -6.50
N THR A 121 30.84 6.03 -5.92
CA THR A 121 31.46 7.37 -5.93
C THR A 121 32.72 7.41 -5.05
N ALA A 122 32.70 6.80 -3.87
CA ALA A 122 33.86 6.71 -2.98
C ALA A 122 34.99 5.84 -3.60
N ALA A 123 34.64 4.70 -4.21
CA ALA A 123 35.58 3.88 -4.99
C ALA A 123 36.21 4.66 -6.14
N SER A 124 35.40 5.45 -6.86
CA SER A 124 35.87 6.26 -7.99
C SER A 124 36.81 7.39 -7.58
N SER A 125 36.60 8.03 -6.42
CA SER A 125 37.48 9.12 -5.98
C SER A 125 38.88 8.63 -5.59
N LEU A 126 39.02 7.42 -5.05
CA LEU A 126 40.32 6.81 -4.74
C LEU A 126 41.09 6.34 -5.98
N LEU A 127 40.39 6.03 -7.09
CA LEU A 127 41.04 5.73 -8.38
C LEU A 127 41.63 6.98 -9.06
N SER A 128 41.24 8.19 -8.64
CA SER A 128 41.69 9.43 -9.25
C SER A 128 43.13 9.83 -8.82
N THR A 129 44.08 9.72 -9.75
CA THR A 129 45.47 10.15 -9.52
C THR A 129 45.58 11.67 -9.58
N GLY A 130 45.77 12.31 -8.43
CA GLY A 130 45.95 13.77 -8.31
C GLY A 130 45.30 14.40 -7.08
N GLY A 131 44.44 13.66 -6.37
CA GLY A 131 43.61 14.18 -5.28
C GLY A 131 42.14 14.23 -5.70
N GLU A 132 41.25 14.19 -4.71
CA GLU A 132 39.82 14.03 -4.92
C GLU A 132 39.17 15.27 -5.58
N ALA A 133 38.42 15.04 -6.65
CA ALA A 133 37.62 16.08 -7.29
C ALA A 133 36.42 16.48 -6.40
N PRO A 134 36.21 17.77 -6.08
CA PRO A 134 35.13 18.22 -5.20
C PRO A 134 33.75 17.71 -5.59
N ALA A 135 33.44 17.64 -6.89
CA ALA A 135 32.14 17.14 -7.37
C ALA A 135 31.86 15.67 -7.01
N LEU A 136 32.87 14.82 -6.82
CA LEU A 136 32.69 13.45 -6.33
C LEU A 136 32.38 13.44 -4.84
N ARG A 137 33.04 14.31 -4.06
CA ARG A 137 32.74 14.50 -2.64
C ARG A 137 31.31 15.02 -2.44
N ASP A 138 30.90 16.05 -3.20
CA ASP A 138 29.57 16.64 -3.12
C ASP A 138 28.47 15.61 -3.47
N ARG A 139 28.70 14.74 -4.48
CA ARG A 139 27.81 13.61 -4.81
C ARG A 139 27.71 12.61 -3.66
N TYR A 140 28.85 12.17 -3.11
CA TYR A 140 28.89 11.24 -1.98
C TYR A 140 28.14 11.79 -0.75
N GLU A 141 28.39 13.05 -0.36
CA GLU A 141 27.71 13.67 0.79
C GLU A 141 26.20 13.84 0.54
N PHE A 142 25.80 14.19 -0.70
CA PHE A 142 24.40 14.26 -1.10
C PHE A 142 23.70 12.89 -1.04
N ASP A 143 24.32 11.84 -1.56
CA ASP A 143 23.73 10.50 -1.55
C ASP A 143 23.63 9.91 -0.14
N ILE A 144 24.62 10.13 0.73
CA ILE A 144 24.52 9.74 2.15
C ILE A 144 23.38 10.49 2.86
N ALA A 145 23.22 11.79 2.60
CA ALA A 145 22.08 12.56 3.13
C ALA A 145 20.74 12.04 2.59
N LYS A 146 20.66 11.72 1.29
CA LYS A 146 19.46 11.20 0.63
C LYS A 146 19.08 9.80 1.13
N ALA A 147 20.06 8.93 1.35
CA ALA A 147 19.87 7.62 1.95
C ALA A 147 19.38 7.73 3.40
N GLY A 148 19.95 8.65 4.21
CA GLY A 148 19.49 8.89 5.58
C GLY A 148 18.03 9.39 5.64
N ALA A 149 17.66 10.33 4.76
CA ALA A 149 16.28 10.82 4.66
C ALA A 149 15.30 9.72 4.21
N ALA A 150 15.70 8.90 3.22
CA ALA A 150 14.90 7.78 2.75
C ALA A 150 14.74 6.68 3.82
N LEU A 151 15.80 6.39 4.59
CA LEU A 151 15.77 5.43 5.69
C LEU A 151 14.84 5.90 6.82
N ALA A 152 14.89 7.19 7.16
CA ALA A 152 13.97 7.79 8.13
C ALA A 152 12.50 7.73 7.68
N LYS A 153 12.22 7.85 6.37
CA LYS A 153 10.86 7.66 5.82
C LYS A 153 10.44 6.20 5.85
N ALA A 154 11.26 5.26 5.37
CA ALA A 154 10.93 3.83 5.39
C ALA A 154 10.68 3.33 6.83
N ALA A 155 11.54 3.73 7.78
CA ALA A 155 11.45 3.38 9.19
C ALA A 155 10.16 3.84 9.91
N SER A 156 9.35 4.73 9.32
CA SER A 156 8.19 5.31 10.01
C SER A 156 7.05 4.31 10.26
N ASP A 157 6.98 3.21 9.51
CA ASP A 157 6.00 2.12 9.71
C ASP A 157 6.65 0.78 10.12
N SER A 158 7.95 0.61 9.84
CA SER A 158 8.68 -0.67 10.04
C SER A 158 8.63 -1.20 11.47
N ALA A 159 8.42 -0.34 12.48
CA ALA A 159 8.32 -0.75 13.89
C ALA A 159 7.19 -1.75 14.18
N SER A 160 6.17 -1.84 13.31
CA SER A 160 5.09 -2.84 13.40
C SER A 160 5.45 -4.20 12.79
N VAL A 161 6.53 -4.29 12.00
CA VAL A 161 6.91 -5.47 11.21
C VAL A 161 8.33 -5.91 11.59
N PRO A 162 8.50 -7.02 12.34
CA PRO A 162 9.81 -7.45 12.85
C PRO A 162 10.91 -7.57 11.78
N ALA A 163 10.58 -8.08 10.58
CA ALA A 163 11.54 -8.22 9.49
C ALA A 163 12.09 -6.87 8.99
N ALA A 164 11.21 -5.88 8.79
CA ALA A 164 11.59 -4.53 8.39
C ALA A 164 12.33 -3.79 9.52
N ALA A 165 11.86 -3.91 10.77
CA ALA A 165 12.52 -3.35 11.94
C ALA A 165 13.96 -3.87 12.12
N GLU A 166 14.20 -5.16 11.86
CA GLU A 166 15.55 -5.75 11.87
C GLU A 166 16.45 -5.09 10.82
N GLN A 167 15.99 -4.96 9.57
CA GLN A 167 16.81 -4.37 8.50
C GLN A 167 17.09 -2.88 8.76
N VAL A 168 16.09 -2.12 9.21
CA VAL A 168 16.25 -0.71 9.63
C VAL A 168 17.28 -0.58 10.76
N ASN A 169 17.28 -1.50 11.72
CA ASN A 169 18.26 -1.51 12.81
C ASN A 169 19.69 -1.81 12.30
N ILE A 170 19.86 -2.76 11.38
CA ILE A 170 21.14 -3.05 10.72
C ILE A 170 21.65 -1.81 9.97
N LEU A 171 20.80 -1.15 9.19
CA LEU A 171 21.16 0.05 8.43
C LEU A 171 21.57 1.21 9.35
N ASN A 172 20.80 1.48 10.40
CA ASN A 172 21.11 2.53 11.39
C ASN A 172 22.42 2.27 12.16
N GLN A 173 22.78 1.01 12.42
CA GLN A 173 24.03 0.67 13.10
C GLN A 173 25.25 0.73 12.18
N LEU A 174 25.13 0.27 10.93
CA LEU A 174 26.28 0.09 10.04
C LEU A 174 26.58 1.31 9.16
N LEU A 175 25.58 2.14 8.82
CA LEU A 175 25.82 3.34 8.01
C LEU A 175 26.82 4.33 8.64
N PRO A 176 26.78 4.62 9.97
CA PRO A 176 27.81 5.45 10.62
C PRO A 176 29.21 4.81 10.65
N VAL A 177 29.29 3.48 10.65
CA VAL A 177 30.57 2.74 10.59
C VAL A 177 31.17 2.84 9.19
N TYR A 178 30.34 2.65 8.16
CA TYR A 178 30.72 2.82 6.76
C TYR A 178 31.24 4.24 6.48
N THR A 179 30.51 5.29 6.86
CA THR A 179 30.95 6.67 6.61
C THR A 179 32.24 7.00 7.36
N GLY A 180 32.41 6.49 8.59
CA GLY A 180 33.66 6.59 9.36
C GLY A 180 34.86 5.92 8.67
N LEU A 181 34.67 4.75 8.05
CA LEU A 181 35.69 4.08 7.25
C LEU A 181 36.05 4.85 5.98
N VAL A 182 35.05 5.40 5.26
CA VAL A 182 35.30 6.23 4.06
C VAL A 182 36.07 7.51 4.41
N GLU A 183 35.71 8.23 5.47
CA GLU A 183 36.47 9.42 5.88
C GLU A 183 37.87 9.06 6.39
N THR A 184 38.05 7.92 7.04
CA THR A 184 39.37 7.40 7.41
C THR A 184 40.20 7.08 6.17
N ALA A 185 39.60 6.49 5.13
CA ALA A 185 40.24 6.25 3.85
C ALA A 185 40.65 7.56 3.16
N ARG A 186 39.73 8.54 3.10
CA ARG A 186 39.95 9.89 2.53
C ARG A 186 41.12 10.59 3.22
N ALA A 187 41.14 10.60 4.55
CA ALA A 187 42.19 11.22 5.35
C ALA A 187 43.58 10.56 5.17
N ASN A 188 43.63 9.25 4.96
CA ASN A 188 44.88 8.54 4.63
C ASN A 188 45.33 8.82 3.19
N ASN A 189 44.40 8.86 2.24
CA ASN A 189 44.69 9.14 0.82
C ASN A 189 45.26 10.55 0.63
N LEU A 190 44.70 11.56 1.32
CA LEU A 190 45.21 12.94 1.33
C LEU A 190 46.62 13.08 1.91
N GLN A 191 47.09 12.11 2.70
CA GLN A 191 48.47 12.04 3.22
C GLN A 191 49.38 11.13 2.36
N GLY A 192 48.86 10.56 1.27
CA GLY A 192 49.59 9.61 0.42
C GLY A 192 49.84 8.23 1.05
N PHE A 193 49.13 7.89 2.14
CA PHE A 193 49.33 6.62 2.84
C PHE A 193 48.57 5.46 2.16
N PRO A 194 49.24 4.33 1.83
CA PRO A 194 48.58 3.16 1.22
C PRO A 194 47.41 2.58 2.04
N ALA A 195 47.34 2.89 3.33
CA ALA A 195 46.22 2.51 4.21
C ALA A 195 44.85 3.03 3.72
N GLY A 196 44.80 4.12 2.94
CA GLY A 196 43.53 4.60 2.35
C GLY A 196 42.85 3.52 1.50
N ALA A 197 43.62 2.79 0.70
CA ALA A 197 43.14 1.67 -0.11
C ALA A 197 42.86 0.38 0.70
N ALA A 198 43.16 0.34 2.00
CA ALA A 198 42.71 -0.72 2.89
C ALA A 198 41.35 -0.37 3.50
N TYR A 199 41.23 0.81 4.13
CA TYR A 199 39.98 1.27 4.75
C TYR A 199 38.82 1.39 3.75
N LEU A 200 39.07 1.81 2.50
CA LEU A 200 37.99 1.89 1.52
C LEU A 200 37.49 0.50 1.09
N ARG A 201 38.38 -0.50 0.96
CA ARG A 201 37.95 -1.88 0.69
C ARG A 201 37.15 -2.45 1.85
N GLU A 202 37.51 -2.13 3.09
CA GLU A 202 36.73 -2.50 4.28
C GLU A 202 35.35 -1.82 4.29
N ALA A 203 35.27 -0.54 3.89
CA ALA A 203 34.00 0.17 3.73
C ALA A 203 33.11 -0.45 2.65
N SER A 204 33.63 -0.68 1.44
CA SER A 204 32.86 -1.27 0.33
C SER A 204 32.53 -2.74 0.57
N GLU A 205 33.31 -3.47 1.36
CA GLU A 205 32.95 -4.82 1.84
C GLU A 205 31.81 -4.76 2.87
N LEU A 206 31.86 -3.86 3.84
CA LEU A 206 30.75 -3.62 4.77
C LEU A 206 29.46 -3.22 4.02
N MET A 207 29.59 -2.36 3.01
CA MET A 207 28.48 -1.94 2.15
C MET A 207 27.84 -3.13 1.43
N ARG A 208 28.62 -3.88 0.64
CA ARG A 208 28.12 -4.98 -0.21
C ARG A 208 27.72 -6.22 0.59
N ALA A 209 28.42 -6.56 1.67
CA ALA A 209 28.16 -7.77 2.46
C ALA A 209 27.11 -7.62 3.58
N LYS A 210 26.72 -6.38 3.94
CA LYS A 210 25.74 -6.12 5.02
C LYS A 210 24.70 -5.05 4.68
N ILE A 211 25.13 -3.85 4.28
CA ILE A 211 24.25 -2.68 4.17
C ILE A 211 23.30 -2.80 2.97
N LEU A 212 23.83 -3.06 1.77
CA LEU A 212 23.00 -3.25 0.57
C LEU A 212 22.05 -4.48 0.68
N PRO A 213 22.47 -5.64 1.22
CA PRO A 213 21.56 -6.75 1.53
C PRO A 213 20.43 -6.39 2.51
N ALA A 214 20.70 -5.58 3.54
CA ALA A 214 19.66 -5.12 4.47
C ALA A 214 18.69 -4.13 3.78
N ALA A 215 19.19 -3.19 2.98
CA ALA A 215 18.37 -2.28 2.18
C ALA A 215 17.50 -3.02 1.15
N HIS A 216 18.05 -4.09 0.54
CA HIS A 216 17.30 -4.95 -0.38
C HIS A 216 16.15 -5.67 0.31
N ARG A 217 16.41 -6.33 1.45
CA ARG A 217 15.38 -7.03 2.23
C ARG A 217 14.31 -6.09 2.78
N LEU A 218 14.67 -4.86 3.14
CA LEU A 218 13.71 -3.83 3.54
C LEU A 218 12.78 -3.48 2.36
N TYR A 219 13.33 -3.28 1.16
CA TYR A 219 12.56 -3.07 -0.06
C TYR A 219 11.68 -4.28 -0.43
N GLU A 220 12.19 -5.51 -0.34
CA GLU A 220 11.40 -6.73 -0.55
C GLU A 220 10.23 -6.79 0.45
N THR A 221 10.48 -6.57 1.74
CA THR A 221 9.44 -6.61 2.80
C THR A 221 8.34 -5.56 2.57
N ASP A 222 8.70 -4.32 2.24
CA ASP A 222 7.70 -3.26 2.02
C ASP A 222 6.97 -3.43 0.67
N THR A 223 7.59 -4.06 -0.33
CA THR A 223 6.95 -4.37 -1.62
C THR A 223 6.00 -5.56 -1.51
N GLU A 224 6.35 -6.62 -0.79
CA GLU A 224 5.44 -7.74 -0.47
C GLU A 224 4.18 -7.24 0.28
N ARG A 225 4.33 -6.27 1.19
CA ARG A 225 3.20 -5.64 1.89
C ARG A 225 2.34 -4.77 0.99
N LEU A 226 2.95 -3.97 0.10
CA LEU A 226 2.24 -3.18 -0.89
C LEU A 226 1.38 -4.09 -1.79
N LEU A 227 1.95 -5.19 -2.29
CA LEU A 227 1.25 -6.20 -3.09
C LEU A 227 0.12 -6.88 -2.31
N ALA A 228 0.36 -7.30 -1.06
CA ALA A 228 -0.65 -7.97 -0.25
C ALA A 228 -1.86 -7.08 0.09
N GLU A 229 -1.63 -5.79 0.41
CA GLU A 229 -2.72 -4.83 0.65
C GLU A 229 -3.42 -4.43 -0.67
N GLN A 230 -2.70 -4.40 -1.81
CA GLN A 230 -3.28 -4.24 -3.15
C GLN A 230 -4.17 -5.44 -3.53
N ASP A 231 -3.76 -6.68 -3.21
CA ASP A 231 -4.54 -7.90 -3.43
C ASP A 231 -5.86 -7.89 -2.64
N ASP A 232 -5.82 -7.59 -1.34
CA ASP A 232 -7.02 -7.52 -0.49
C ASP A 232 -7.98 -6.41 -0.96
N ALA A 233 -7.44 -5.21 -1.22
CA ALA A 233 -8.21 -4.07 -1.73
C ALA A 233 -8.88 -4.35 -3.08
N THR A 234 -8.29 -5.21 -3.93
CA THR A 234 -8.81 -5.52 -5.26
C THR A 234 -9.67 -6.79 -5.33
N SER A 235 -9.72 -7.58 -4.26
CA SER A 235 -10.48 -8.85 -4.15
C SER A 235 -11.93 -8.77 -4.64
N PHE A 236 -12.48 -9.89 -5.15
CA PHE A 236 -13.85 -9.90 -5.70
C PHE A 236 -14.91 -9.83 -4.58
N PRO A 237 -15.83 -8.85 -4.59
CA PRO A 237 -16.75 -8.60 -3.48
C PRO A 237 -17.96 -9.55 -3.54
N TRP A 238 -17.74 -10.81 -3.17
CA TRP A 238 -18.76 -11.87 -3.20
C TRP A 238 -20.02 -11.53 -2.38
N LEU A 239 -19.87 -10.92 -1.20
CA LEU A 239 -20.99 -10.62 -0.30
C LEU A 239 -21.98 -9.61 -0.91
N THR A 240 -21.48 -8.49 -1.46
CA THR A 240 -22.34 -7.49 -2.12
C THR A 240 -22.96 -8.06 -3.39
N THR A 241 -22.20 -8.85 -4.16
CA THR A 241 -22.67 -9.50 -5.39
C THR A 241 -23.84 -10.44 -5.09
N VAL A 242 -23.74 -11.28 -4.05
CA VAL A 242 -24.82 -12.19 -3.63
C VAL A 242 -26.04 -11.41 -3.11
N LEU A 243 -25.85 -10.33 -2.34
CA LEU A 243 -26.96 -9.49 -1.85
C LEU A 243 -27.70 -8.78 -3.01
N VAL A 244 -26.96 -8.23 -3.99
CA VAL A 244 -27.54 -7.58 -5.17
C VAL A 244 -28.30 -8.58 -6.03
N LEU A 245 -27.74 -9.77 -6.31
CA LEU A 245 -28.43 -10.83 -7.04
C LEU A 245 -29.69 -11.31 -6.29
N GLY A 246 -29.62 -11.44 -4.97
CA GLY A 246 -30.76 -11.77 -4.11
C GLY A 246 -31.89 -10.72 -4.17
N LEU A 247 -31.54 -9.43 -4.14
CA LEU A 247 -32.50 -8.33 -4.28
C LEU A 247 -33.18 -8.32 -5.65
N VAL A 248 -32.43 -8.51 -6.73
CA VAL A 248 -32.97 -8.64 -8.10
C VAL A 248 -33.92 -9.84 -8.20
N ALA A 249 -33.52 -11.01 -7.69
CA ALA A 249 -34.36 -12.20 -7.69
C ALA A 249 -35.66 -12.00 -6.88
N ALA A 250 -35.59 -11.37 -5.70
CA ALA A 250 -36.74 -11.07 -4.86
C ALA A 250 -37.74 -10.12 -5.55
N LEU A 251 -37.26 -9.10 -6.27
CA LEU A 251 -38.09 -8.19 -7.06
C LEU A 251 -38.78 -8.93 -8.22
N VAL A 252 -38.05 -9.73 -8.99
CA VAL A 252 -38.60 -10.49 -10.13
C VAL A 252 -39.67 -11.49 -9.65
N VAL A 253 -39.39 -12.26 -8.58
CA VAL A 253 -40.38 -13.19 -7.99
C VAL A 253 -41.62 -12.44 -7.51
N THR A 254 -41.45 -11.26 -6.88
CA THR A 254 -42.58 -10.43 -6.42
C THR A 254 -43.43 -9.92 -7.59
N GLN A 255 -42.81 -9.44 -8.68
CA GLN A 255 -43.52 -9.04 -9.89
C GLN A 255 -44.30 -10.21 -10.52
N VAL A 256 -43.68 -11.38 -10.68
CA VAL A 256 -44.32 -12.56 -11.28
C VAL A 256 -45.50 -13.05 -10.42
N TYR A 257 -45.36 -13.06 -9.10
CA TYR A 257 -46.45 -13.40 -8.18
C TYR A 257 -47.62 -12.41 -8.27
N LEU A 258 -47.35 -11.10 -8.26
CA LEU A 258 -48.37 -10.06 -8.39
C LEU A 258 -49.10 -10.11 -9.74
N ARG A 259 -48.35 -10.29 -10.84
CA ARG A 259 -48.90 -10.44 -12.20
C ARG A 259 -49.84 -11.64 -12.27
N ARG A 260 -49.37 -12.84 -11.87
CA ARG A 260 -50.16 -14.08 -11.86
C ARG A 260 -51.40 -14.01 -10.98
N LYS A 261 -51.35 -13.29 -9.85
CA LYS A 261 -52.45 -13.24 -8.87
C LYS A 261 -53.46 -12.10 -9.09
N THR A 262 -53.13 -11.06 -9.87
CA THR A 262 -54.02 -9.89 -10.04
C THR A 262 -54.28 -9.43 -11.48
N ASN A 263 -53.69 -10.05 -12.51
CA ASN A 263 -53.91 -9.82 -13.96
C ASN A 263 -53.75 -8.36 -14.49
N ARG A 264 -53.59 -7.34 -13.65
CA ARG A 264 -53.20 -5.98 -14.03
C ARG A 264 -51.69 -5.87 -14.16
N VAL A 265 -51.23 -5.18 -15.20
CA VAL A 265 -49.87 -5.35 -15.75
C VAL A 265 -48.80 -4.48 -15.08
N PHE A 266 -49.17 -3.31 -14.54
CA PHE A 266 -48.22 -2.34 -13.97
C PHE A 266 -48.64 -1.83 -12.59
N ASN A 267 -47.66 -1.68 -11.69
CA ASN A 267 -47.72 -0.94 -10.44
C ASN A 267 -46.58 0.09 -10.48
N ILE A 268 -46.91 1.38 -10.41
CA ILE A 268 -45.95 2.47 -10.70
C ILE A 268 -44.83 2.50 -9.66
N GLY A 269 -45.14 2.39 -8.36
CA GLY A 269 -44.12 2.38 -7.29
C GLY A 269 -43.18 1.17 -7.37
N LEU A 270 -43.71 0.00 -7.73
CA LEU A 270 -42.92 -1.22 -7.87
C LEU A 270 -42.07 -1.22 -9.16
N LEU A 271 -42.57 -0.61 -10.23
CA LEU A 271 -41.78 -0.34 -11.44
C LEU A 271 -40.65 0.67 -11.14
N ALA A 272 -40.93 1.76 -10.42
CA ALA A 272 -39.91 2.74 -10.00
C ALA A 272 -38.81 2.10 -9.15
N GLY A 273 -39.16 1.25 -8.17
CA GLY A 273 -38.19 0.48 -7.38
C GLY A 273 -37.36 -0.49 -8.23
N THR A 274 -37.97 -1.12 -9.24
CA THR A 274 -37.26 -2.04 -10.15
C THR A 274 -36.33 -1.28 -11.11
N VAL A 275 -36.72 -0.09 -11.59
CA VAL A 275 -35.85 0.79 -12.37
C VAL A 275 -34.69 1.31 -11.52
N ALA A 276 -34.94 1.71 -10.26
CA ALA A 276 -33.88 2.15 -9.34
C ALA A 276 -32.84 1.04 -9.09
N VAL A 277 -33.27 -0.20 -8.79
CA VAL A 277 -32.34 -1.33 -8.64
C VAL A 277 -31.69 -1.71 -9.98
N GLY A 278 -32.39 -1.61 -11.11
CA GLY A 278 -31.79 -1.78 -12.44
C GLY A 278 -30.67 -0.78 -12.73
N VAL A 279 -30.86 0.49 -12.32
CA VAL A 279 -29.83 1.54 -12.40
C VAL A 279 -28.68 1.25 -11.44
N VAL A 280 -28.92 0.81 -10.19
CA VAL A 280 -27.84 0.35 -9.29
C VAL A 280 -27.02 -0.76 -9.94
N VAL A 281 -27.68 -1.78 -10.48
CA VAL A 281 -27.02 -2.95 -11.09
C VAL A 281 -26.21 -2.53 -12.32
N LEU A 282 -26.77 -1.74 -13.23
CA LEU A 282 -26.06 -1.24 -14.41
C LEU A 282 -24.91 -0.30 -14.05
N TRP A 283 -25.09 0.60 -13.09
CA TRP A 283 -24.05 1.53 -12.64
C TRP A 283 -22.92 0.77 -11.94
N THR A 284 -23.25 -0.17 -11.06
CA THR A 284 -22.26 -1.02 -10.37
C THR A 284 -21.52 -1.92 -11.36
N ALA A 285 -22.22 -2.55 -12.30
CA ALA A 285 -21.60 -3.34 -13.36
C ALA A 285 -20.71 -2.47 -14.26
N THR A 286 -21.14 -1.27 -14.64
CA THR A 286 -20.32 -0.33 -15.43
C THR A 286 -19.08 0.10 -14.65
N ALA A 287 -19.21 0.45 -13.38
CA ALA A 287 -18.08 0.81 -12.54
C ALA A 287 -17.12 -0.37 -12.31
N LEU A 288 -17.63 -1.59 -12.10
CA LEU A 288 -16.81 -2.80 -12.03
C LEU A 288 -16.15 -3.14 -13.36
N ILE A 289 -16.76 -2.86 -14.51
CA ILE A 289 -16.15 -3.05 -15.84
C ILE A 289 -15.07 -1.99 -16.10
N VAL A 290 -15.32 -0.72 -15.77
CA VAL A 290 -14.31 0.35 -15.89
C VAL A 290 -13.13 0.08 -14.95
N GLN A 291 -13.41 -0.28 -13.69
CA GLN A 291 -12.40 -0.72 -12.72
C GLN A 291 -11.67 -1.97 -13.23
N SER A 292 -12.38 -2.97 -13.79
CA SER A 292 -11.75 -4.17 -14.36
C SER A 292 -10.82 -3.82 -15.51
N VAL A 293 -11.21 -2.97 -16.45
CA VAL A 293 -10.38 -2.61 -17.62
C VAL A 293 -9.19 -1.72 -17.25
N GLN A 294 -9.32 -0.84 -16.25
CA GLN A 294 -8.21 -0.03 -15.75
C GLN A 294 -7.25 -0.83 -14.86
N VAL A 295 -7.79 -1.63 -13.93
CA VAL A 295 -6.99 -2.38 -12.95
C VAL A 295 -6.47 -3.71 -13.51
N SER A 296 -7.07 -4.32 -14.53
CA SER A 296 -6.50 -5.53 -15.16
C SER A 296 -5.28 -5.22 -16.01
N GLY A 297 -5.13 -4.00 -16.53
CA GLY A 297 -3.84 -3.50 -17.02
C GLY A 297 -2.89 -3.35 -15.83
N GLY A 298 -3.16 -2.37 -14.96
CA GLY A 298 -2.26 -2.02 -13.84
C GLY A 298 -1.88 -3.13 -12.84
N ARG A 299 -2.59 -4.28 -12.81
CA ARG A 299 -2.19 -5.45 -12.01
C ARG A 299 -1.01 -6.22 -12.61
N GLU A 300 -0.96 -6.38 -13.93
CA GLU A 300 0.13 -7.06 -14.64
C GLU A 300 1.19 -6.03 -15.12
N ASP A 301 0.77 -4.80 -15.46
CA ASP A 301 1.60 -3.74 -16.04
C ASP A 301 2.33 -2.84 -15.02
N GLY A 302 1.89 -2.81 -13.76
CA GLY A 302 2.27 -1.76 -12.78
C GLY A 302 3.34 -2.17 -11.78
N THR A 303 2.92 -2.72 -10.64
CA THR A 303 3.80 -3.00 -9.49
C THR A 303 4.88 -4.05 -9.82
N GLU A 304 4.52 -5.09 -10.58
CA GLU A 304 5.45 -6.14 -11.04
C GLU A 304 6.48 -5.60 -12.05
N HIS A 305 6.06 -4.75 -12.98
CA HIS A 305 6.96 -4.05 -13.90
C HIS A 305 7.96 -3.15 -13.16
N VAL A 306 7.51 -2.43 -12.12
CA VAL A 306 8.40 -1.62 -11.25
C VAL A 306 9.39 -2.50 -10.48
N ASP A 307 8.97 -3.67 -9.96
CA ASP A 307 9.87 -4.62 -9.30
C ASP A 307 10.90 -5.20 -10.29
N LEU A 308 10.51 -5.62 -11.49
CA LEU A 308 11.43 -6.06 -12.56
C LEU A 308 12.48 -4.99 -12.89
N LEU A 309 12.06 -3.72 -13.05
CA LEU A 309 12.95 -2.59 -13.28
C LEU A 309 13.90 -2.33 -12.10
N VAL A 310 13.41 -2.47 -10.86
CA VAL A 310 14.24 -2.31 -9.65
C VAL A 310 15.26 -3.44 -9.56
N ARG A 311 14.87 -4.70 -9.79
CA ARG A 311 15.78 -5.86 -9.85
C ARG A 311 16.84 -5.72 -10.95
N ALA A 312 16.46 -5.24 -12.13
CA ALA A 312 17.39 -4.93 -13.21
C ALA A 312 18.41 -3.88 -12.74
N ARG A 313 17.94 -2.77 -12.18
CA ARG A 313 18.80 -1.68 -11.70
C ARG A 313 19.71 -2.09 -10.52
N ILE A 314 19.27 -3.01 -9.66
CA ILE A 314 20.09 -3.64 -8.62
C ILE A 314 21.22 -4.47 -9.24
N ALA A 315 20.93 -5.29 -10.26
CA ALA A 315 21.94 -6.08 -10.96
C ALA A 315 22.98 -5.19 -11.69
N ALA A 316 22.53 -4.09 -12.32
CA ALA A 316 23.42 -3.09 -12.92
C ALA A 316 24.37 -2.46 -11.87
N LEU A 317 23.83 -2.05 -10.72
CA LEU A 317 24.62 -1.45 -9.63
C LEU A 317 25.64 -2.45 -9.06
N GLN A 318 25.28 -3.73 -8.91
CA GLN A 318 26.20 -4.78 -8.46
C GLN A 318 27.32 -5.01 -9.48
N ALA A 319 26.98 -5.24 -10.76
CA ALA A 319 27.96 -5.38 -11.84
C ALA A 319 28.92 -4.16 -11.91
N ARG A 320 28.43 -2.92 -11.75
CA ARG A 320 29.30 -1.73 -11.78
C ARG A 320 30.28 -1.64 -10.61
N ALA A 321 29.89 -2.11 -9.42
CA ALA A 321 30.82 -2.23 -8.30
C ALA A 321 31.92 -3.26 -8.62
N ASP A 322 31.53 -4.43 -9.13
CA ASP A 322 32.45 -5.53 -9.46
C ASP A 322 33.42 -5.14 -10.58
N GLU A 323 32.94 -4.52 -11.67
CA GLU A 323 33.77 -3.92 -12.73
C GLU A 323 34.84 -2.99 -12.16
N THR A 324 34.44 -2.06 -11.28
CA THR A 324 35.35 -1.09 -10.67
C THR A 324 36.40 -1.79 -9.81
N LEU A 325 36.01 -2.85 -9.11
CA LEU A 325 36.89 -3.64 -8.24
C LEU A 325 37.88 -4.53 -9.01
N THR A 326 37.60 -4.93 -10.26
CA THR A 326 38.61 -5.62 -11.11
C THR A 326 39.92 -4.83 -11.20
N LEU A 327 39.81 -3.50 -11.37
CA LEU A 327 40.94 -2.57 -11.48
C LEU A 327 41.58 -2.27 -10.12
N VAL A 328 40.77 -2.04 -9.08
CA VAL A 328 41.27 -1.82 -7.70
C VAL A 328 42.11 -3.01 -7.22
N ALA A 329 41.77 -4.23 -7.64
CA ALA A 329 42.45 -5.46 -7.25
C ALA A 329 43.82 -5.69 -7.93
N ARG A 330 44.22 -4.89 -8.94
CA ARG A 330 45.55 -4.90 -9.60
C ARG A 330 46.15 -6.30 -9.80
N GLY A 331 45.44 -7.14 -10.55
CA GLY A 331 45.83 -8.53 -10.84
C GLY A 331 45.08 -9.59 -10.01
N GLY A 332 44.40 -9.20 -8.93
CA GLY A 332 43.50 -10.08 -8.15
C GLY A 332 42.04 -10.11 -8.64
N GLY A 333 41.74 -9.53 -9.81
CA GLY A 333 40.36 -9.22 -10.24
C GLY A 333 39.48 -10.38 -10.73
N GLU A 334 40.00 -11.61 -10.81
CA GLU A 334 39.31 -12.75 -11.48
C GLU A 334 37.98 -13.16 -10.81
N GLN A 335 37.78 -12.88 -9.53
CA GLN A 335 36.49 -13.10 -8.87
C GLN A 335 35.46 -12.05 -9.31
N TYR A 336 35.81 -10.77 -9.25
CA TYR A 336 34.94 -9.66 -9.65
C TYR A 336 34.58 -9.72 -11.15
N GLU A 337 35.47 -10.25 -12.00
CA GLU A 337 35.16 -10.56 -13.41
C GLU A 337 33.94 -11.49 -13.56
N LYS A 338 33.90 -12.54 -12.73
CA LYS A 338 32.85 -13.57 -12.77
C LYS A 338 31.57 -13.04 -12.16
N GLU A 339 31.67 -12.25 -11.10
CA GLU A 339 30.54 -11.60 -10.44
C GLU A 339 29.90 -10.54 -11.37
N PHE A 340 30.70 -9.68 -12.02
CA PHE A 340 30.26 -8.83 -13.12
C PHE A 340 29.53 -9.63 -14.21
N THR A 341 30.14 -10.71 -14.70
CA THR A 341 29.57 -11.53 -15.79
C THR A 341 28.20 -12.10 -15.40
N VAL A 342 28.04 -12.61 -14.18
CA VAL A 342 26.77 -13.14 -13.67
C VAL A 342 25.70 -12.05 -13.54
N GLN A 343 26.06 -10.89 -12.98
CA GLN A 343 25.12 -9.79 -12.76
C GLN A 343 24.74 -9.08 -14.06
N PHE A 344 25.68 -8.93 -14.99
CA PHE A 344 25.40 -8.41 -16.33
C PHE A 344 24.49 -9.35 -17.13
N GLN A 345 24.74 -10.67 -17.09
CA GLN A 345 23.84 -11.64 -17.74
C GLN A 345 22.43 -11.63 -17.15
N ARG A 346 22.29 -11.40 -15.83
CA ARG A 346 20.99 -11.21 -15.17
C ARG A 346 20.30 -9.91 -15.61
N LEU A 347 21.06 -8.82 -15.74
CA LEU A 347 20.58 -7.52 -16.21
C LEU A 347 20.12 -7.56 -17.68
N ALA A 348 21.02 -7.94 -18.59
CA ALA A 348 20.91 -7.67 -20.03
C ALA A 348 21.27 -8.89 -20.91
N GLY A 349 21.38 -10.10 -20.37
CA GLY A 349 21.80 -11.27 -21.15
C GLY A 349 23.29 -11.25 -21.55
N GLN A 350 23.67 -12.11 -22.48
CA GLN A 350 25.08 -12.27 -22.91
C GLN A 350 25.54 -11.24 -23.94
N ASP A 351 24.60 -10.55 -24.59
CA ASP A 351 24.78 -9.63 -25.72
C ASP A 351 24.36 -8.18 -25.39
N GLY A 352 23.84 -7.94 -24.19
CA GLY A 352 23.29 -6.65 -23.78
C GLY A 352 21.84 -6.40 -24.22
N GLN A 353 21.13 -7.39 -24.78
CA GLN A 353 19.76 -7.23 -25.32
C GLN A 353 18.72 -8.21 -24.72
N GLY A 354 19.08 -8.98 -23.69
CA GLY A 354 18.21 -9.93 -22.99
C GLY A 354 17.98 -9.61 -21.52
N GLY A 355 17.99 -10.65 -20.67
CA GLY A 355 17.96 -10.51 -19.21
C GLY A 355 16.65 -9.91 -18.66
N LEU A 356 16.76 -9.19 -17.53
CA LEU A 356 15.65 -8.45 -16.92
C LEU A 356 15.25 -7.21 -17.74
N LEU A 357 16.18 -6.59 -18.48
CA LEU A 357 15.87 -5.46 -19.37
C LEU A 357 14.87 -5.84 -20.45
N ASP A 358 15.07 -6.98 -21.13
CA ASP A 358 14.15 -7.40 -22.18
C ASP A 358 12.78 -7.86 -21.62
N GLN A 359 12.75 -8.51 -20.44
CA GLN A 359 11.49 -8.81 -19.74
C GLN A 359 10.69 -7.54 -19.41
N ALA A 360 11.37 -6.51 -18.89
CA ALA A 360 10.76 -5.20 -18.66
C ALA A 360 10.31 -4.54 -19.98
N ARG A 361 11.13 -4.60 -21.04
CA ARG A 361 10.77 -4.06 -22.37
C ARG A 361 9.54 -4.73 -22.97
N GLN A 362 9.43 -6.05 -22.87
CA GLN A 362 8.26 -6.81 -23.36
C GLN A 362 6.97 -6.43 -22.61
N SER A 363 7.04 -6.20 -21.29
CA SER A 363 5.89 -5.73 -20.49
C SER A 363 5.56 -4.24 -20.71
N ALA A 364 6.52 -3.40 -21.11
CA ALA A 364 6.31 -1.98 -21.35
C ALA A 364 5.55 -1.63 -22.65
N ALA A 365 4.97 -2.59 -23.37
CA ALA A 365 4.43 -2.39 -24.72
C ALA A 365 3.27 -1.37 -24.77
N GLY A 366 3.57 -0.13 -25.14
CA GLY A 366 2.60 0.99 -25.18
C GLY A 366 2.60 1.87 -23.92
N GLN A 367 3.43 1.54 -22.91
CA GLN A 367 3.59 2.34 -21.69
C GLN A 367 4.54 3.54 -21.89
N SER A 368 4.45 4.51 -20.97
CA SER A 368 5.39 5.64 -20.85
C SER A 368 6.84 5.22 -20.55
N SER A 369 7.06 4.04 -19.97
CA SER A 369 8.39 3.47 -19.68
C SER A 369 9.14 2.96 -20.92
N ALA A 370 8.44 2.69 -22.04
CA ALA A 370 9.00 2.00 -23.21
C ALA A 370 10.22 2.71 -23.82
N GLN A 371 10.17 4.04 -23.96
CA GLN A 371 11.29 4.82 -24.53
C GLN A 371 12.54 4.76 -23.63
N HIS A 372 12.34 4.82 -22.30
CA HIS A 372 13.44 4.70 -21.34
C HIS A 372 14.03 3.29 -21.34
N LEU A 373 13.23 2.25 -21.56
CA LEU A 373 13.70 0.86 -21.65
C LEU A 373 14.52 0.57 -22.90
N GLU A 374 14.17 1.15 -24.06
CA GLU A 374 14.99 1.01 -25.27
C GLU A 374 16.34 1.73 -25.09
N SER A 375 16.34 2.99 -24.60
CA SER A 375 17.59 3.72 -24.33
C SER A 375 18.42 3.13 -23.16
N ALA A 376 17.79 2.42 -22.22
CA ALA A 376 18.50 1.61 -21.23
C ALA A 376 19.18 0.39 -21.87
N THR A 377 18.52 -0.27 -22.83
CA THR A 377 19.09 -1.41 -23.58
C THR A 377 20.26 -0.97 -24.47
N GLU A 378 20.13 0.17 -25.17
CA GLU A 378 21.24 0.82 -25.88
C GLU A 378 22.41 1.11 -24.93
N ALA A 379 22.14 1.70 -23.75
CA ALA A 379 23.17 2.01 -22.77
C ALA A 379 23.84 0.77 -22.14
N ALA A 380 23.11 -0.32 -21.94
CA ALA A 380 23.65 -1.59 -21.46
C ALA A 380 24.61 -2.22 -22.49
N SER A 381 24.21 -2.29 -23.76
CA SER A 381 25.10 -2.79 -24.82
C SER A 381 26.35 -1.92 -25.03
N ALA A 382 26.20 -0.59 -24.93
CA ALA A 382 27.32 0.35 -24.95
C ALA A 382 28.26 0.18 -23.74
N TRP A 383 27.71 -0.15 -22.56
CA TRP A 383 28.50 -0.42 -21.36
C TRP A 383 29.26 -1.74 -21.46
N LEU A 384 28.67 -2.81 -21.99
CA LEU A 384 29.38 -4.07 -22.26
C LEU A 384 30.57 -3.85 -23.22
N ALA A 385 30.33 -3.16 -24.33
CA ALA A 385 31.38 -2.82 -25.30
C ALA A 385 32.41 -1.77 -24.78
N ALA A 386 32.15 -1.15 -23.62
CA ALA A 386 33.12 -0.33 -22.90
C ALA A 386 33.91 -1.17 -21.88
N HIS A 387 33.23 -2.08 -21.17
CA HIS A 387 33.81 -3.04 -20.24
C HIS A 387 34.86 -3.92 -20.93
N GLU A 388 34.54 -4.53 -22.07
CA GLU A 388 35.48 -5.35 -22.86
C GLU A 388 36.79 -4.60 -23.16
N LYS A 389 36.71 -3.28 -23.45
CA LYS A 389 37.89 -2.43 -23.69
C LYS A 389 38.68 -2.19 -22.40
N VAL A 390 38.01 -1.96 -21.26
CA VAL A 390 38.65 -1.86 -19.94
C VAL A 390 39.43 -3.15 -19.64
N ARG A 391 38.83 -4.32 -19.87
CA ARG A 391 39.48 -5.62 -19.63
C ARG A 391 40.62 -5.91 -20.60
N ALA A 392 40.49 -5.52 -21.87
CA ALA A 392 41.56 -5.60 -22.85
C ALA A 392 42.77 -4.71 -22.48
N LEU A 393 42.54 -3.48 -22.02
CA LEU A 393 43.59 -2.55 -21.59
C LEU A 393 44.25 -2.99 -20.26
N ASP A 394 43.49 -3.51 -19.30
CA ASP A 394 44.04 -3.98 -18.03
C ASP A 394 44.89 -5.25 -18.24
N SER A 395 44.41 -6.19 -19.06
CA SER A 395 45.14 -7.43 -19.38
C SER A 395 46.34 -7.24 -20.33
N SER A 396 46.38 -6.17 -21.13
CA SER A 396 47.57 -5.79 -21.90
C SER A 396 48.64 -5.06 -21.07
N GLY A 397 48.35 -4.73 -19.80
CA GLY A 397 49.22 -3.96 -18.91
C GLY A 397 49.04 -2.43 -19.01
N SER A 398 48.15 -1.94 -19.89
CA SER A 398 47.74 -0.54 -20.03
C SER A 398 46.82 -0.07 -18.90
N HIS A 399 47.17 -0.38 -17.63
CA HIS A 399 46.29 -0.16 -16.47
C HIS A 399 45.82 1.30 -16.28
N LEU A 400 46.65 2.30 -16.63
CA LEU A 400 46.24 3.71 -16.57
C LEU A 400 45.18 4.07 -17.62
N GLU A 401 45.26 3.47 -18.81
CA GLU A 401 44.29 3.65 -19.90
C GLU A 401 43.00 2.89 -19.56
N ALA A 402 43.11 1.70 -18.96
CA ALA A 402 41.98 0.93 -18.44
C ALA A 402 41.21 1.71 -17.35
N VAL A 403 41.91 2.34 -16.40
CA VAL A 403 41.30 3.20 -15.38
C VAL A 403 40.61 4.41 -16.02
N ALA A 404 41.27 5.12 -16.96
CA ALA A 404 40.68 6.27 -17.65
C ALA A 404 39.41 5.89 -18.45
N MET A 405 39.42 4.73 -19.12
CA MET A 405 38.28 4.16 -19.83
C MET A 405 37.14 3.75 -18.88
N ALA A 406 37.47 3.26 -17.68
CA ALA A 406 36.49 2.77 -16.71
C ALA A 406 35.79 3.89 -15.93
N ILE A 407 36.50 4.95 -15.54
CA ILE A 407 35.97 6.05 -14.72
C ILE A 407 35.54 7.29 -15.53
N GLY A 408 36.02 7.42 -16.77
CA GLY A 408 35.92 8.63 -17.57
C GLY A 408 37.12 9.55 -17.33
N GLY A 409 37.86 9.88 -18.39
CA GLY A 409 39.10 10.66 -18.30
C GLY A 409 38.90 12.11 -17.84
N GLN A 410 39.96 12.71 -17.29
CA GLN A 410 39.98 14.11 -16.82
C GLN A 410 39.78 15.17 -17.92
N SER A 411 39.72 14.78 -19.19
CA SER A 411 39.49 15.65 -20.34
C SER A 411 38.20 15.23 -21.06
N GLY A 412 37.23 16.14 -21.12
CA GLY A 412 35.86 15.88 -21.58
C GLY A 412 35.66 15.61 -23.08
N GLN A 413 36.70 15.15 -23.79
CA GLN A 413 36.61 14.75 -25.19
C GLN A 413 36.19 13.27 -25.33
N ASP A 414 36.70 12.39 -24.46
CA ASP A 414 36.48 10.94 -24.51
C ASP A 414 35.42 10.44 -23.51
N ALA A 415 34.87 11.34 -22.70
CA ALA A 415 34.01 10.99 -21.56
C ALA A 415 32.77 10.17 -21.96
N ASP A 416 32.08 10.53 -23.05
CA ASP A 416 30.85 9.89 -23.52
C ASP A 416 31.02 8.42 -23.94
N GLY A 417 32.25 7.99 -24.25
CA GLY A 417 32.57 6.60 -24.61
C GLY A 417 32.99 5.71 -23.42
N SER A 418 33.17 6.29 -22.23
CA SER A 418 33.65 5.57 -21.04
C SER A 418 32.62 4.60 -20.47
N ALA A 419 33.08 3.55 -19.79
CA ALA A 419 32.19 2.62 -19.09
C ALA A 419 31.35 3.34 -18.01
N ALA A 420 31.94 4.33 -17.33
CA ALA A 420 31.22 5.21 -16.42
C ALA A 420 30.07 5.97 -17.11
N ALA A 421 30.28 6.56 -18.28
CA ALA A 421 29.22 7.32 -18.96
C ALA A 421 28.10 6.41 -19.48
N ALA A 422 28.45 5.25 -20.05
CA ALA A 422 27.46 4.25 -20.47
C ALA A 422 26.63 3.72 -19.29
N PHE A 423 27.29 3.37 -18.17
CA PHE A 423 26.60 2.98 -16.94
C PHE A 423 25.71 4.10 -16.36
N ASN A 424 26.21 5.34 -16.26
CA ASN A 424 25.40 6.46 -15.73
C ASN A 424 24.18 6.74 -16.64
N ARG A 425 24.28 6.50 -17.95
CA ARG A 425 23.15 6.59 -18.89
C ARG A 425 22.13 5.46 -18.62
N LEU A 426 22.58 4.22 -18.48
CA LEU A 426 21.76 3.07 -18.09
C LEU A 426 21.03 3.31 -16.76
N ASP A 427 21.73 3.75 -15.71
CA ASP A 427 21.14 4.00 -14.39
C ASP A 427 20.10 5.13 -14.40
N LYS A 428 20.34 6.16 -15.22
CA LYS A 428 19.42 7.28 -15.44
C LYS A 428 18.15 6.83 -16.15
N GLU A 429 18.25 6.08 -17.25
CA GLU A 429 17.06 5.64 -18.00
C GLU A 429 16.28 4.57 -17.23
N LEU A 430 16.93 3.62 -16.55
CA LEU A 430 16.25 2.71 -15.61
C LEU A 430 15.55 3.47 -14.48
N ALA A 431 16.16 4.53 -13.93
CA ALA A 431 15.51 5.37 -12.93
C ALA A 431 14.30 6.13 -13.47
N ALA A 432 14.36 6.60 -14.72
CA ALA A 432 13.25 7.26 -15.39
C ALA A 432 12.10 6.28 -15.68
N ALA A 433 12.40 5.07 -16.14
CA ALA A 433 11.42 3.99 -16.31
C ALA A 433 10.72 3.64 -14.97
N ILE A 434 11.46 3.51 -13.87
CA ILE A 434 10.89 3.27 -12.51
C ILE A 434 9.98 4.42 -12.10
N SER A 435 10.39 5.67 -12.36
CA SER A 435 9.57 6.85 -12.04
C SER A 435 8.31 6.94 -12.90
N ALA A 436 8.38 6.53 -14.17
CA ALA A 436 7.24 6.48 -15.08
C ALA A 436 6.24 5.38 -14.67
N GLY A 437 6.71 4.17 -14.37
CA GLY A 437 5.87 3.08 -13.88
C GLY A 437 5.16 3.42 -12.56
N ARG A 438 5.86 4.08 -11.62
CA ARG A 438 5.25 4.61 -10.38
C ARG A 438 4.21 5.70 -10.67
N GLN A 439 4.49 6.64 -11.57
CA GLN A 439 3.51 7.67 -11.92
C GLN A 439 2.25 7.07 -12.56
N ASN A 440 2.41 6.10 -13.48
CA ASN A 440 1.29 5.36 -14.05
C ASN A 440 0.46 4.67 -12.95
N PHE A 441 1.11 3.93 -12.03
CA PHE A 441 0.45 3.28 -10.89
C PHE A 441 -0.32 4.29 -10.01
N LEU A 442 0.27 5.44 -9.69
CA LEU A 442 -0.37 6.48 -8.89
C LEU A 442 -1.57 7.11 -9.61
N ASP A 443 -1.46 7.37 -10.91
CA ASP A 443 -2.53 7.94 -11.72
C ASP A 443 -3.69 6.94 -11.91
N ASP A 444 -3.41 5.68 -12.25
CA ASP A 444 -4.42 4.62 -12.39
C ASP A 444 -5.13 4.33 -11.07
N THR A 445 -4.38 4.25 -9.96
CA THR A 445 -4.95 4.03 -8.62
C THR A 445 -5.80 5.23 -8.18
N THR A 446 -5.35 6.46 -8.44
CA THR A 446 -6.12 7.69 -8.16
C THR A 446 -7.38 7.79 -9.03
N ASN A 447 -7.30 7.44 -10.31
CA ASN A 447 -8.46 7.45 -11.21
C ASN A 447 -9.45 6.34 -10.85
N GLY A 448 -8.96 5.18 -10.41
CA GLY A 448 -9.77 4.12 -9.81
C GLY A 448 -10.51 4.59 -8.55
N SER A 449 -9.82 5.22 -7.60
CA SER A 449 -10.45 5.82 -6.40
C SER A 449 -11.53 6.84 -6.80
N ARG A 450 -11.23 7.77 -7.71
CA ARG A 450 -12.19 8.76 -8.25
C ARG A 450 -13.43 8.11 -8.86
N ALA A 451 -13.29 7.01 -9.61
CA ALA A 451 -14.43 6.27 -10.16
C ALA A 451 -15.35 5.67 -9.06
N LEU A 452 -14.79 5.31 -7.90
CA LEU A 452 -15.55 4.81 -6.75
C LEU A 452 -16.24 5.92 -5.94
N THR A 453 -15.71 7.16 -5.92
CA THR A 453 -16.26 8.26 -5.09
C THR A 453 -17.77 8.53 -5.27
N LEU A 454 -18.30 8.33 -6.48
CA LEU A 454 -19.72 8.54 -6.79
C LEU A 454 -20.60 7.30 -6.51
N LEU A 455 -20.02 6.11 -6.32
CA LEU A 455 -20.79 4.90 -6.02
C LEU A 455 -21.45 4.97 -4.64
N ALA A 456 -20.72 5.34 -3.60
CA ALA A 456 -21.26 5.41 -2.23
C ALA A 456 -22.51 6.31 -2.10
N PRO A 457 -22.49 7.59 -2.54
CA PRO A 457 -23.71 8.41 -2.54
C PRO A 457 -24.77 7.90 -3.52
N GLY A 458 -24.38 7.30 -4.65
CA GLY A 458 -25.29 6.66 -5.60
C GLY A 458 -26.09 5.51 -4.97
N PHE A 459 -25.41 4.59 -4.28
CA PHE A 459 -26.02 3.48 -3.52
C PHE A 459 -26.97 4.02 -2.45
N ALA A 460 -26.55 5.02 -1.66
CA ALA A 460 -27.39 5.61 -0.62
C ALA A 460 -28.69 6.21 -1.19
N VAL A 461 -28.59 7.05 -2.22
CA VAL A 461 -29.75 7.68 -2.87
C VAL A 461 -30.67 6.65 -3.53
N LEU A 462 -30.13 5.70 -4.29
CA LEU A 462 -30.93 4.69 -4.99
C LEU A 462 -31.58 3.69 -4.02
N THR A 463 -30.97 3.41 -2.87
CA THR A 463 -31.58 2.60 -1.80
C THR A 463 -32.78 3.31 -1.18
N VAL A 464 -32.68 4.62 -0.93
CA VAL A 464 -33.81 5.44 -0.46
C VAL A 464 -34.94 5.47 -1.49
N ILE A 465 -34.62 5.62 -2.78
CA ILE A 465 -35.61 5.57 -3.87
C ILE A 465 -36.29 4.19 -3.94
N ALA A 466 -35.54 3.09 -3.81
CA ALA A 466 -36.10 1.73 -3.81
C ALA A 466 -37.04 1.48 -2.61
N ALA A 467 -36.69 1.97 -1.42
CA ALA A 467 -37.52 1.87 -0.22
C ALA A 467 -38.81 2.73 -0.33
N LEU A 468 -38.71 3.94 -0.87
CA LEU A 468 -39.86 4.83 -1.11
C LEU A 468 -40.80 4.29 -2.21
N GLY A 469 -40.25 3.82 -3.34
CA GLY A 469 -41.03 3.19 -4.41
C GLY A 469 -41.77 1.94 -3.93
N SER A 470 -41.10 1.11 -3.12
CA SER A 470 -41.70 -0.07 -2.48
C SER A 470 -42.85 0.33 -1.55
N THR A 471 -42.61 1.23 -0.59
CA THR A 471 -43.66 1.65 0.37
C THR A 471 -44.87 2.29 -0.31
N LEU A 472 -44.67 3.12 -1.32
CA LEU A 472 -45.76 3.71 -2.12
C LEU A 472 -46.55 2.64 -2.87
N GLY A 473 -45.87 1.75 -3.62
CA GLY A 473 -46.50 0.69 -4.41
C GLY A 473 -47.28 -0.35 -3.59
N ILE A 474 -46.96 -0.52 -2.30
CA ILE A 474 -47.74 -1.33 -1.34
C ILE A 474 -48.92 -0.52 -0.78
N ARG A 475 -48.70 0.74 -0.39
CA ARG A 475 -49.70 1.59 0.26
C ARG A 475 -50.87 1.94 -0.65
N GLU A 476 -50.60 2.08 -1.95
CA GLU A 476 -51.62 2.30 -2.98
C GLU A 476 -52.51 1.06 -3.16
N ARG A 477 -51.91 -0.13 -3.28
CA ARG A 477 -52.62 -1.43 -3.27
C ARG A 477 -53.45 -1.64 -2.00
N LEU A 478 -52.96 -1.23 -0.83
CA LEU A 478 -53.73 -1.33 0.44
C LEU A 478 -54.94 -0.38 0.51
N ARG A 479 -55.02 0.64 -0.35
CA ARG A 479 -56.22 1.48 -0.50
C ARG A 479 -57.27 0.86 -1.42
N GLU A 480 -56.90 -0.02 -2.35
CA GLU A 480 -57.84 -0.74 -3.22
C GLU A 480 -58.65 -1.85 -2.50
N TYR A 481 -58.31 -2.17 -1.24
CA TYR A 481 -58.98 -3.18 -0.40
C TYR A 481 -59.69 -2.57 0.84
N ARG A 482 -60.07 -1.30 0.76
CA ARG A 482 -60.89 -0.58 1.75
C ARG A 482 -62.09 0.07 1.09
#